data_AF-A0A0N4WY69-F1
#
_entry.id   AF-A0A0N4WY69-F1
#
_cell.length_a   1.000
_cell.length_b   1.000
_cell.length_c   1.000
_cell.angle_alpha   90.00
_cell.angle_beta   90.00
_cell.angle_gamma   90.00
#
_symmetry.space_group_name_H-M   'P 1'
#
loop_
_entity.id
_entity.type
_entity.pdbx_description
1 polymer ?
#
loop_
_entity_poly.entity_id
_entity_poly.type
_entity_poly.pdbx_seq_one_letter_code
_entity_poly.pdbx_strand_id
1 'polypeptide(L)' 'MAVKDYVDGLLRSHKVVVFSKSYCPYCHKAKAALESQHLKPGALEWVEIDGRPDCGEIQDYLQVCVISGNICLLLEHDNL' A
#
# COMPACT_ATOMS: atom_id res chain seq x y z
N MET A 1 3.57 18.05 5.15
CA MET A 1 3.17 17.76 3.76
C MET A 1 1.93 16.89 3.85
N ALA A 2 0.89 17.14 3.07
CA ALA A 2 -0.36 16.41 3.18
C ALA A 2 -0.14 14.94 2.76
N VAL A 3 -0.54 13.99 3.61
CA VAL A 3 -0.48 12.54 3.34
C VAL A 3 -1.08 12.18 1.98
N LYS A 4 -2.14 12.88 1.59
CA LYS A 4 -2.77 12.79 0.28
C LYS A 4 -1.78 12.97 -0.88
N ASP A 5 -0.91 13.96 -0.82
CA ASP A 5 0.05 14.27 -1.90
C ASP A 5 1.12 13.18 -2.01
N TYR A 6 1.56 12.65 -0.87
CA TYR A 6 2.49 11.52 -0.81
C TYR A 6 1.90 10.26 -1.46
N VAL A 7 0.67 9.90 -1.07
CA VAL A 7 -0.01 8.73 -1.63
C VAL A 7 -0.34 8.94 -3.11
N ASP A 8 -0.82 10.12 -3.51
CA ASP A 8 -1.13 10.44 -4.91
C ASP A 8 0.13 10.39 -5.80
N GLY A 9 1.26 10.88 -5.29
CA GLY A 9 2.55 10.79 -5.97
C GLY A 9 2.99 9.34 -6.22
N LEU A 10 2.81 8.46 -5.22
CA LEU A 10 3.11 7.04 -5.34
C LEU A 10 2.18 6.36 -6.36
N LEU A 11 0.88 6.64 -6.29
CA LEU A 11 -0.11 6.09 -7.22
C LEU A 11 0.09 6.61 -8.64
N ARG A 12 0.57 7.85 -8.82
CA ARG A 12 0.91 8.37 -10.16
C ARG A 12 2.13 7.68 -10.76
N SER A 13 3.11 7.33 -9.93
CA SER A 13 4.35 6.69 -10.37
C SER A 13 4.18 5.18 -10.58
N HIS A 14 3.33 4.54 -9.77
CA HIS A 14 3.20 3.09 -9.71
C HIS A 14 1.76 2.64 -9.90
N LYS A 15 1.58 1.56 -10.66
CA LYS A 15 0.26 1.00 -10.95
C LYS A 15 -0.36 0.31 -9.74
N VAL A 16 0.50 -0.27 -8.91
CA VAL A 16 0.15 -0.96 -7.67
C VAL A 16 1.05 -0.43 -6.57
N VAL A 17 0.47 0.00 -5.46
CA VAL A 17 1.23 0.41 -4.28
C VAL A 17 0.72 -0.41 -3.11
N VAL A 18 1.63 -1.06 -2.40
CA VAL A 18 1.31 -1.86 -1.23
C VAL A 18 1.87 -1.15 0.00
N PHE A 19 0.99 -0.77 0.90
CA PHE A 19 1.37 -0.22 2.19
C PHE A 19 1.35 -1.34 3.23
N SER A 20 2.49 -1.59 3.87
CA SER A 20 2.63 -2.67 4.85
C SER A 20 3.17 -2.18 6.18
N LYS A 21 2.91 -2.97 7.22
CA LYS A 21 3.59 -2.87 8.51
C LYS A 21 4.62 -4.00 8.66
N SER A 22 5.74 -3.72 9.32
CA SER A 22 6.93 -4.59 9.35
C SER A 22 6.68 -5.98 9.95
N TYR A 23 5.58 -6.17 10.70
CA TYR A 23 5.21 -7.44 11.34
C TYR A 23 3.95 -8.08 10.73
N CYS A 24 3.87 -8.20 9.41
CA CYS A 24 2.71 -8.80 8.73
C CYS A 24 3.07 -10.12 8.00
N PRO A 25 2.79 -11.31 8.59
CA PRO A 25 2.98 -12.60 7.91
C PRO A 25 2.11 -12.74 6.64
N TYR A 26 1.03 -11.97 6.54
CA TYR A 26 0.17 -11.91 5.34
C TYR A 26 0.81 -11.21 4.14
N CYS A 27 1.89 -10.43 4.35
CA CYS A 27 2.60 -9.77 3.26
C CYS A 27 3.15 -10.76 2.23
N HIS A 28 3.54 -11.95 2.66
CA HIS A 28 3.96 -13.02 1.75
C HIS A 28 2.84 -13.47 0.81
N LYS A 29 1.60 -13.58 1.31
CA LYS A 29 0.45 -13.98 0.49
C LYS A 29 0.07 -12.89 -0.51
N ALA A 30 0.08 -11.63 -0.07
CA ALA A 30 -0.20 -10.50 -0.95
C ALA A 30 0.88 -10.37 -2.04
N LYS A 31 2.15 -10.52 -1.68
CA LYS A 31 3.26 -10.54 -2.64
C LYS A 31 3.09 -11.67 -3.65
N ALA A 32 2.82 -12.89 -3.21
CA ALA A 32 2.60 -14.03 -4.11
C ALA A 32 1.37 -13.84 -5.02
N ALA A 33 0.28 -13.26 -4.49
CA ALA A 33 -0.90 -12.94 -5.30
C ALA A 33 -0.59 -11.88 -6.37
N LEU A 34 0.20 -10.87 -6.04
CA LEU A 34 0.61 -9.80 -6.96
C LEU A 34 1.65 -10.29 -7.99
N GLU A 35 2.57 -11.15 -7.58
CA GLU A 35 3.50 -11.85 -8.49
C GLU A 35 2.74 -12.75 -9.48
N SER A 36 1.66 -13.39 -9.03
CA SER A 36 0.79 -14.18 -9.92
C SER A 36 0.08 -13.33 -10.98
N GLN A 37 -0.10 -12.02 -10.75
CA GLN A 37 -0.72 -11.09 -11.70
C GLN A 37 0.20 -10.68 -12.86
N HIS A 38 1.45 -11.18 -12.95
CA HIS A 38 2.40 -10.83 -14.01
C HIS A 38 2.52 -9.31 -14.21
N LEU A 39 2.64 -8.56 -13.10
CA LEU A 39 2.85 -7.13 -13.15
C LEU A 39 4.19 -6.80 -13.80
N LYS A 40 4.24 -5.71 -14.58
CA LYS A 40 5.50 -5.25 -15.18
C LYS A 40 6.52 -4.94 -14.08
N PRO A 41 7.82 -5.20 -14.31
CA PRO A 41 8.87 -4.80 -13.37
C PRO A 41 8.81 -3.29 -13.15
N GLY A 42 8.71 -2.87 -11.89
CA GLY A 42 8.53 -1.46 -11.50
C GLY A 42 7.08 -0.95 -11.56
N ALA A 43 6.08 -1.79 -11.81
CA ALA A 43 4.67 -1.39 -11.70
C ALA A 43 4.14 -1.49 -10.26
N LEU A 44 4.84 -2.24 -9.40
CA LEU A 44 4.50 -2.45 -8.00
C LEU A 44 5.53 -1.76 -7.10
N GLU A 45 5.05 -0.98 -6.15
CA GLU A 45 5.86 -0.33 -5.12
C GLU A 45 5.44 -0.80 -3.73
N TRP A 46 6.43 -1.00 -2.86
CA TRP A 46 6.20 -1.49 -1.49
C TRP A 46 6.63 -0.44 -0.48
N VAL A 47 5.69 0.03 0.35
CA VAL A 47 5.89 1.15 1.26
C VAL A 47 5.60 0.72 2.70
N GLU A 48 6.61 0.78 3.55
CA GLU A 48 6.45 0.53 4.98
C GLU A 48 6.06 1.80 5.73
N ILE A 49 4.95 1.74 6.48
CA ILE A 49 4.39 2.88 7.23
C ILE A 49 4.41 2.68 8.75
N ASP A 50 4.87 1.53 9.24
CA ASP A 50 4.87 1.11 10.65
C ASP A 50 5.51 2.14 11.61
N GLY A 51 6.60 2.78 11.17
CA GLY A 51 7.33 3.77 11.97
C GLY A 51 6.97 5.23 11.71
N ARG A 52 5.93 5.50 10.92
CA ARG A 52 5.57 6.88 10.54
C ARG A 52 4.55 7.48 11.51
N PRO A 53 4.75 8.73 11.97
CA PRO A 53 3.75 9.42 12.79
C PRO A 53 2.43 9.67 12.02
N ASP A 54 2.51 9.74 10.70
CA ASP A 54 1.42 9.91 9.74
C ASP A 54 0.75 8.59 9.31
N CYS A 55 1.09 7.45 9.94
CA CYS A 55 0.49 6.14 9.62
C CYS A 55 -1.04 6.17 9.66
N GLY A 56 -1.64 6.74 10.72
CA GLY A 56 -3.10 6.79 10.86
C GLY A 56 -3.79 7.61 9.77
N GLU A 57 -3.19 8.74 9.38
CA GLU A 57 -3.69 9.56 8.28
C GLU A 57 -3.56 8.85 6.93
N ILE A 58 -2.48 8.08 6.71
CA ILE A 58 -2.33 7.26 5.50
C ILE A 58 -3.45 6.23 5.45
N GLN A 59 -3.71 5.54 6.56
CA GLN A 59 -4.75 4.51 6.62
C GLN A 59 -6.15 5.05 6.34
N ASP A 60 -6.49 6.18 6.97
CA ASP A 60 -7.76 6.88 6.73
C ASP A 60 -7.90 7.27 5.25
N TYR A 61 -6.85 7.86 4.68
CA TYR A 61 -6.86 8.24 3.26
C TYR A 61 -6.99 7.01 2.34
N LEU A 62 -6.31 5.92 2.65
CA LEU A 62 -6.38 4.68 1.87
C LEU A 62 -7.75 4.02 1.94
N GLN A 63 -8.41 4.01 3.10
CA GLN A 63 -9.78 3.52 3.21
C GLN A 63 -10.74 4.26 2.27
N VAL A 64 -10.55 5.56 2.10
CA VAL A 64 -11.35 6.39 1.18
C VAL A 64 -10.93 6.22 -0.29
N CYS A 65 -9.65 5.95 -0.57
CA CYS A 65 -9.07 6.02 -1.91
C CYS A 65 -9.09 4.70 -2.72
N VAL A 66 -9.39 3.55 -2.10
CA VAL A 66 -9.36 2.18 -2.70
C VAL A 66 -10.19 2.00 -3.99
N ILE A 67 -10.98 2.99 -4.43
CA ILE A 67 -11.92 2.90 -5.56
C ILE A 67 -11.41 3.45 -6.89
N SER A 68 -10.23 4.10 -6.97
CA SER A 68 -9.82 4.82 -8.19
C SER A 68 -8.63 4.18 -8.93
N GLY A 69 -8.91 3.22 -9.81
CA GLY A 69 -8.06 2.80 -10.95
C GLY A 69 -6.69 2.14 -10.66
N ASN A 70 -6.10 2.42 -9.51
CA ASN A 70 -4.81 1.91 -9.05
C ASN A 70 -5.05 1.07 -7.79
N ILE A 71 -4.42 -0.10 -7.75
CA ILE A 71 -4.61 -1.05 -6.65
C ILE A 71 -3.74 -0.58 -5.49
N CYS A 72 -4.40 -0.11 -4.43
CA CYS A 72 -3.78 0.15 -3.15
C CYS A 72 -4.16 -0.94 -2.16
N LEU A 73 -3.18 -1.71 -1.68
CA LEU A 73 -3.39 -2.71 -0.63
C LEU A 73 -2.82 -2.19 0.68
N LEU A 74 -3.69 -2.08 1.69
CA LEU A 74 -3.28 -1.86 3.06
C LEU A 74 -3.22 -3.21 3.76
N LEU A 75 -2.01 -3.64 4.12
CA LEU A 75 -1.77 -4.90 4.82
C LEU A 75 -1.50 -4.59 6.29
N GLU A 76 -2.52 -4.85 7.10
CA GLU A 76 -2.45 -4.75 8.54
C GLU A 76 -2.70 -6.11 9.18
N HIS A 77 -2.01 -6.34 10.29
CA HIS A 77 -2.34 -7.42 11.20
C HIS A 77 -3.27 -6.83 12.27
N ASP A 78 -4.57 -6.83 12.00
CA ASP A 78 -5.55 -6.68 13.09
C ASP A 78 -5.44 -7.94 13.94
N ASN A 79 -4.60 -7.87 14.98
CA ASN A 79 -4.61 -8.85 16.04
C ASN A 79 -5.86 -8.59 16.87
N LEU A 80 -6.98 -9.15 16.40
CA LEU A 80 -8.18 -9.37 17.20
C LEU A 80 -7.89 -10.41 18.29
#